data_AF-A0A7C6Y101-F1
#
_entry.id   AF-A0A7C6Y101-F1
#
_cell.length_a   1.000
_cell.length_b   1.000
_cell.length_c   1.000
_cell.angle_alpha   90.00
_cell.angle_beta   90.00
_cell.angle_gamma   90.00
#
_symmetry.space_group_name_H-M   'P 1'
#
loop_
_entity.id
_entity.type
_entity.pdbx_description
1 polymer ?
#
loop_
_entity_poly.entity_id
_entity_poly.type
_entity_poly.pdbx_seq_one_letter_code
_entity_poly.pdbx_strand_id
1 'polypeptide(L)'
;SENYEREKDIALRTEDLKRYREINRALEKLEAGSFGFCEECGLKIDSARLAEIPEAPLCYACQKRKEQEAVRRARPLEEETLAAPFRATVAEARDNVAYDREDAWQDVSKYNKLPRVYDEDVAEGEAEDDENAGYVEETDGLSNRDNKKQLE
;
A
#
# COMPACT_ATOMS: atom_id res chain seq x y z
N SER A 1 16.80 19.74 2.40
CA SER A 1 15.84 20.66 3.04
C SER A 1 16.17 20.69 4.52
N GLU A 2 16.31 21.85 5.15
CA GLU A 2 16.63 21.97 6.59
C GLU A 2 15.63 21.20 7.48
N ASN A 3 14.34 21.24 7.12
CA ASN A 3 13.29 20.51 7.83
C ASN A 3 13.47 18.99 7.78
N TYR A 4 13.95 18.45 6.65
CA TYR A 4 14.16 17.01 6.50
C TYR A 4 15.24 16.49 7.46
N GLU A 5 16.36 17.21 7.57
CA GLU A 5 17.42 16.82 8.52
C GLU A 5 16.96 16.96 9.97
N ARG A 6 16.17 17.99 10.28
CA ARG A 6 15.60 18.18 11.62
C ARG A 6 14.62 17.07 11.99
N GLU A 7 13.76 16.65 11.08
CA GLU A 7 12.82 15.55 11.31
C GLU A 7 13.54 14.22 11.54
N LYS A 8 14.61 13.96 10.78
CA LYS A 8 15.47 12.79 10.97
C LYS A 8 16.12 12.78 12.34
N ASP A 9 16.67 13.91 12.78
CA ASP A 9 17.27 14.06 14.11
C ASP A 9 16.25 13.82 15.23
N ILE A 10 15.03 14.34 15.06
CA ILE A 10 13.94 14.13 16.02
C ILE A 10 13.60 12.63 16.09
N ALA A 11 13.41 11.97 14.94
CA ALA A 11 13.06 10.56 14.88
C ALA A 11 14.09 9.68 15.60
N LEU A 12 15.38 9.91 15.34
CA LEU A 12 16.47 9.19 16.01
C LEU A 12 16.43 9.39 17.53
N ARG A 13 16.34 10.64 17.99
CA ARG A 13 16.27 10.96 19.43
C ARG A 13 15.06 10.35 20.11
N THR A 14 13.91 10.33 19.44
CA THR A 14 12.69 9.72 19.99
C THR A 14 12.83 8.23 20.16
N GLU A 15 13.48 7.53 19.23
CA GLU A 15 13.71 6.09 19.33
C GLU A 15 14.73 5.78 20.43
N ASP A 16 15.81 6.56 20.53
CA ASP A 16 16.80 6.42 21.60
C ASP A 16 16.17 6.61 22.98
N LEU A 17 15.32 7.63 23.16
CA LEU A 17 14.62 7.88 24.41
C LEU A 17 13.64 6.76 24.76
N LYS A 18 12.97 6.19 23.76
CA LYS A 18 12.07 5.05 23.95
C LYS A 18 12.86 3.82 24.40
N ARG A 19 13.94 3.49 23.69
CA ARG A 19 14.82 2.36 24.04
C ARG A 19 15.44 2.52 25.43
N TYR A 20 15.89 3.73 25.77
CA TYR A 20 16.40 4.05 27.10
C TYR A 20 15.38 3.75 28.21
N ARG A 21 14.10 4.10 28.00
CA ARG A 21 13.03 3.79 28.96
C ARG A 21 12.77 2.29 29.07
N GLU A 22 12.78 1.57 27.94
CA GLU A 22 12.59 0.12 27.91
C GLU A 22 13.71 -0.61 28.67
N ILE A 23 14.97 -0.18 28.50
CA ILE A 23 16.12 -0.71 29.25
C ILE A 23 15.96 -0.46 30.75
N ASN A 24 15.66 0.77 31.17
CA ASN A 24 15.47 1.06 32.61
C ASN A 24 14.35 0.22 33.22
N ARG A 25 13.24 0.07 32.49
CA ARG A 25 12.13 -0.79 32.93
C ARG A 25 12.52 -2.26 33.04
N ALA A 26 13.36 -2.76 32.12
CA ALA A 26 13.89 -4.11 32.20
C ALA A 26 14.80 -4.30 33.42
N LEU A 27 15.62 -3.30 33.75
CA LEU A 27 16.45 -3.29 34.97
C LEU A 27 15.59 -3.30 36.25
N GLU A 28 14.56 -2.46 36.33
CA GLU A 28 13.61 -2.46 37.46
C GLU A 28 12.94 -3.84 37.65
N LYS A 29 12.60 -4.52 36.55
CA LYS A 29 12.03 -5.87 36.62
C LYS A 29 13.04 -6.94 37.04
N LEU A 30 14.31 -6.78 36.69
CA LEU A 30 15.38 -7.66 37.16
C LEU A 30 15.50 -7.55 38.68
N GLU A 31 15.49 -6.33 39.22
CA GLU A 31 15.52 -6.09 40.68
C GLU A 31 14.27 -6.64 41.37
N ALA A 32 13.10 -6.51 40.75
CA ALA A 32 11.84 -7.05 41.26
C ALA A 32 11.66 -8.58 41.06
N GLY A 33 12.59 -9.25 40.35
CA GLY A 33 12.51 -10.69 40.05
C GLY A 33 11.42 -11.08 39.04
N SER A 34 10.83 -10.12 38.32
CA SER A 34 9.78 -10.33 37.30
C SER A 34 10.31 -10.23 35.86
N PHE A 35 11.63 -10.25 35.70
CA PHE A 35 12.27 -10.23 34.38
C PHE A 35 11.91 -11.47 33.55
N GLY A 36 11.71 -11.27 32.25
CA GLY A 36 11.37 -12.33 31.32
C GLY A 36 9.89 -12.74 31.29
N PHE A 37 9.00 -11.97 31.93
CA PHE A 37 7.55 -12.12 31.79
C PHE A 37 6.94 -11.00 30.93
N CYS A 38 6.03 -11.38 30.04
CA CYS A 38 5.29 -10.47 29.17
C CYS A 38 4.35 -9.59 30.01
N GLU A 39 4.35 -8.28 29.76
CA GLU A 39 3.51 -7.33 30.51
C GLU A 39 2.02 -7.45 30.23
N GLU A 40 1.65 -8.03 29.10
CA GLU A 40 0.26 -8.06 28.64
C GLU A 40 -0.43 -9.38 28.97
N CYS A 41 0.26 -10.51 28.78
CA CYS A 41 -0.31 -11.84 29.05
C CYS A 41 0.28 -12.52 30.29
N GLY A 42 1.33 -11.97 30.91
CA GLY A 42 2.01 -12.57 32.07
C GLY A 42 2.81 -13.84 31.78
N LEU A 43 2.83 -14.31 30.53
CA LEU A 43 3.56 -15.51 30.13
C LEU A 43 5.07 -15.24 30.01
N LYS A 44 5.87 -16.30 30.18
CA LYS A 44 7.32 -16.23 30.00
C LYS A 44 7.66 -15.89 28.54
N ILE A 45 8.56 -14.93 28.34
CA ILE A 45 9.11 -14.55 27.05
C ILE A 45 10.14 -15.59 26.63
N ASP A 46 10.16 -15.93 25.34
CA ASP A 46 11.14 -16.86 24.77
C ASP A 46 12.57 -16.40 25.08
N SER A 47 13.40 -17.32 25.57
CA SER A 47 14.81 -17.07 25.84
C SER A 47 15.58 -16.64 24.60
N ALA A 48 15.25 -17.16 23.41
CA ALA A 48 15.92 -16.76 22.17
C ALA A 48 15.71 -15.25 21.91
N ARG A 49 14.50 -14.76 22.18
CA ARG A 49 14.15 -13.34 22.03
C ARG A 49 14.86 -12.46 23.06
N LEU A 50 14.93 -12.89 24.32
CA LEU A 50 15.63 -12.14 25.37
C LEU A 50 17.17 -12.13 25.16
N ALA A 51 17.71 -13.11 24.45
CA ALA A 51 19.13 -13.14 24.10
C ALA A 51 19.49 -12.09 23.03
N GLU A 52 18.58 -11.81 22.09
CA GLU A 52 18.76 -10.76 21.07
C GLU A 52 18.34 -9.37 21.56
N ILE A 53 17.19 -9.28 22.24
CA ILE A 53 16.57 -8.04 22.70
C ILE A 53 16.17 -8.22 24.17
N PRO A 54 17.10 -8.02 25.12
CA PRO A 54 16.85 -8.24 26.55
C PRO A 54 15.84 -7.25 27.13
N GLU A 55 15.69 -6.06 26.55
CA GLU A 55 14.75 -5.02 26.98
C GLU A 55 13.30 -5.26 26.52
N ALA A 56 13.03 -6.36 25.80
CA ALA A 56 11.72 -6.62 25.21
C ALA A 56 10.59 -6.73 26.27
N PRO A 57 9.57 -5.85 26.26
CA PRO A 57 8.49 -5.86 27.26
C PRO A 57 7.40 -6.90 27.00
N LEU A 58 7.29 -7.40 25.76
CA LEU A 58 6.22 -8.27 25.28
C LEU A 58 6.75 -9.55 24.64
N CYS A 59 5.95 -10.62 24.71
CA CYS A 59 6.19 -11.84 23.93
C CYS A 59 5.86 -11.63 22.44
N TYR A 60 6.34 -12.53 21.59
CA TYR A 60 6.15 -12.44 20.13
C TYR A 60 4.68 -12.33 19.72
N ALA A 61 3.79 -13.12 20.31
CA ALA A 61 2.36 -13.10 19.99
C ALA A 61 1.70 -11.75 20.34
N CYS A 62 1.99 -11.22 21.54
CA CYS A 62 1.51 -9.92 21.98
C CYS A 62 2.04 -8.78 21.12
N GLN A 63 3.35 -8.79 20.80
CA GLN A 63 3.94 -7.79 19.92
C GLN A 63 3.31 -7.84 18.53
N LYS A 64 3.19 -9.03 17.93
CA LYS A 64 2.60 -9.20 16.59
C LYS A 64 1.17 -8.66 16.54
N ARG A 65 0.34 -8.93 17.55
CA ARG A 65 -1.02 -8.40 17.61
C ARG A 65 -1.03 -6.88 17.71
N LYS A 66 -0.18 -6.29 18.55
CA LYS A 66 -0.06 -4.83 18.70
C LYS A 66 0.39 -4.15 17.42
N GLU A 67 1.32 -4.74 16.69
CA GLU A 67 1.77 -4.26 15.37
C GLU A 67 0.66 -4.34 14.33
N GLN A 68 -0.09 -5.44 14.29
CA GLN A 68 -1.26 -5.57 13.39
C GLN A 68 -2.33 -4.51 13.69
N GLU A 69 -2.63 -4.26 14.95
CA GLU A 69 -3.56 -3.20 15.37
C GLU A 69 -3.03 -1.80 14.99
N ALA A 70 -1.73 -1.56 15.13
CA ALA A 70 -1.12 -0.28 14.75
C ALA A 70 -1.19 -0.05 13.23
N VAL A 71 -0.91 -1.08 12.41
CA VAL A 71 -1.04 -1.02 10.95
C VAL A 71 -2.49 -0.71 10.55
N ARG A 72 -3.46 -1.39 11.15
CA ARG A 72 -4.89 -1.12 10.89
C ARG A 72 -5.29 0.31 11.23
N ARG A 73 -4.74 0.88 12.32
CA ARG A 73 -5.01 2.28 12.72
C ARG A 73 -4.28 3.32 11.88
N ALA A 74 -3.15 2.97 11.28
CA ALA A 74 -2.37 3.87 10.44
C ALA A 74 -2.98 4.06 9.05
N ARG A 75 -3.78 3.09 8.59
CA ARG A 75 -4.57 3.21 7.37
C ARG A 75 -5.92 3.89 7.70
N PRO A 76 -6.44 4.77 6.83
CA PRO A 76 -7.78 5.32 7.00
C PRO A 76 -8.84 4.20 7.05
N LEU A 77 -9.88 4.35 7.87
CA LEU A 77 -10.93 3.34 8.03
C LEU A 77 -11.69 3.12 6.71
N GLU A 78 -11.79 4.17 5.90
CA GLU A 78 -12.42 4.16 4.58
C GLU A 78 -11.80 3.09 3.68
N GLU A 79 -10.51 2.83 3.82
CA GLU A 79 -9.80 1.82 3.03
C GLU A 79 -10.29 0.39 3.28
N GLU A 80 -10.83 0.07 4.46
CA GLU A 80 -11.42 -1.24 4.73
C GLU A 80 -12.65 -1.50 3.85
N THR A 81 -13.36 -0.44 3.45
CA THR A 81 -14.53 -0.50 2.58
C THR A 81 -14.19 -0.29 1.10
N LEU A 82 -12.98 0.16 0.77
CA LEU A 82 -12.54 0.29 -0.61
C LEU A 82 -12.26 -1.11 -1.17
N ALA A 83 -13.14 -1.58 -2.07
CA ALA A 83 -12.90 -2.77 -2.85
C ALA A 83 -11.64 -2.56 -3.71
N ALA A 84 -10.57 -3.30 -3.40
CA ALA A 84 -9.30 -3.32 -4.12
C ALA A 84 -8.71 -1.93 -4.44
N PRO A 85 -8.04 -1.25 -3.50
CA PRO A 85 -7.40 0.03 -3.77
C PRO A 85 -6.28 -0.16 -4.81
N PHE A 86 -6.55 0.24 -6.07
CA PHE A 86 -5.61 0.35 -7.20
C PHE A 86 -4.74 -0.89 -7.52
N ARG A 87 -4.99 -2.04 -6.85
CA ARG A 87 -4.06 -3.18 -6.86
C ARG A 87 -4.57 -4.39 -7.64
N ALA A 88 -5.87 -4.50 -7.90
CA ALA A 88 -6.41 -5.71 -8.53
C ALA A 88 -7.72 -5.48 -9.28
N THR A 89 -7.67 -4.79 -10.41
CA THR A 89 -8.52 -5.11 -11.56
C THR A 89 -7.56 -5.63 -12.62
N VAL A 90 -7.40 -6.95 -12.69
CA VAL A 90 -6.71 -7.60 -13.83
C VAL A 90 -7.51 -8.82 -14.29
N ALA A 91 -8.70 -9.11 -13.76
CA ALA A 91 -9.33 -10.39 -14.14
C ALA A 91 -10.83 -10.62 -13.98
N GLU A 92 -11.64 -9.87 -13.23
CA GLU A 92 -12.94 -10.45 -12.79
C GLU A 92 -14.22 -9.68 -13.11
N ALA A 93 -14.16 -8.46 -13.66
CA ALA A 93 -15.34 -7.79 -14.18
C ALA A 93 -15.14 -7.51 -15.67
N ARG A 94 -15.63 -8.42 -16.52
CA ARG A 94 -15.61 -8.30 -18.00
C ARG A 94 -16.41 -7.10 -18.55
N ASP A 95 -16.93 -6.26 -17.66
CA ASP A 95 -17.87 -5.17 -17.97
C ASP A 95 -17.62 -3.99 -17.00
N ASN A 96 -16.36 -3.77 -16.63
CA ASN A 96 -15.98 -2.64 -15.79
C ASN A 96 -15.14 -1.65 -16.59
N VAL A 97 -15.75 -0.51 -16.93
CA VAL A 97 -15.12 0.63 -17.63
C VAL A 97 -14.47 1.61 -16.63
N ALA A 98 -14.34 1.24 -15.36
CA ALA A 98 -13.76 2.12 -14.35
C ALA A 98 -12.25 2.23 -14.52
N TYR A 99 -11.76 3.47 -14.46
CA TYR A 99 -10.35 3.81 -14.58
C TYR A 99 -9.48 2.98 -13.62
N ASP A 100 -8.52 2.25 -14.18
CA ASP A 100 -7.69 1.35 -13.44
C ASP A 100 -6.17 1.54 -13.66
N ARG A 101 -5.39 0.53 -13.26
CA ARG A 101 -3.92 0.60 -13.36
C ARG A 101 -3.44 0.53 -14.81
N GLU A 102 -4.14 -0.21 -15.66
CA GLU A 102 -3.84 -0.32 -17.08
C GLU A 102 -4.11 1.02 -17.76
N ASP A 103 -5.27 1.64 -17.51
CA ASP A 103 -5.61 2.98 -18.01
C ASP A 103 -4.54 4.03 -17.62
N ALA A 104 -4.16 4.05 -16.34
CA ALA A 104 -3.14 4.96 -15.83
C ALA A 104 -1.78 4.80 -16.52
N TRP A 105 -1.40 3.56 -16.88
CA TRP A 105 -0.17 3.31 -17.59
C TRP A 105 -0.27 3.72 -19.06
N GLN A 106 -1.37 3.39 -19.74
CA GLN A 106 -1.63 3.79 -21.12
C GLN A 106 -1.56 5.32 -21.28
N ASP A 107 -2.17 6.06 -20.36
CA ASP A 107 -2.20 7.53 -20.35
C ASP A 107 -0.83 8.20 -20.30
N VAL A 108 0.12 7.62 -19.56
CA VAL A 108 1.48 8.17 -19.44
C VAL A 108 2.37 7.63 -20.57
N SER A 109 2.15 6.38 -20.99
CA SER A 109 2.96 5.72 -22.01
C SER A 109 2.95 6.49 -23.34
N LYS A 110 1.83 7.13 -23.69
CA LYS A 110 1.68 7.90 -24.95
C LYS A 110 2.74 8.99 -25.14
N TYR A 111 3.24 9.57 -24.05
CA TYR A 111 4.28 10.59 -24.11
C TYR A 111 5.69 10.01 -24.32
N ASN A 112 5.88 8.71 -24.06
CA ASN A 112 7.13 7.98 -24.30
C ASN A 112 7.11 7.15 -25.60
N LYS A 113 5.96 6.98 -26.24
CA LYS A 113 5.84 6.31 -27.55
C LYS A 113 6.45 7.22 -28.64
N LEU A 114 7.53 6.76 -29.27
CA LEU A 114 8.13 7.42 -30.43
C LEU A 114 7.32 7.11 -31.68
N PRO A 115 6.94 8.11 -32.51
CA PRO A 115 6.25 7.85 -33.77
C PRO A 115 7.07 6.91 -34.66
N ARG A 116 6.45 5.84 -35.18
CA ARG A 116 7.00 4.83 -36.11
C ARG A 116 7.98 3.79 -35.58
N VAL A 117 8.32 3.78 -34.29
CA VAL A 117 9.18 2.73 -33.73
C VAL A 117 8.37 1.53 -33.23
N TYR A 118 7.12 1.75 -32.84
CA TYR A 118 6.23 0.73 -32.29
C TYR A 118 4.99 0.49 -33.18
N ASP A 119 4.93 1.10 -34.37
CA ASP A 119 3.77 1.07 -35.26
C ASP A 119 3.88 -0.03 -36.36
N GLU A 120 5.00 -0.73 -36.47
CA GLU A 120 5.26 -1.64 -37.61
C GLU A 120 4.66 -3.06 -37.45
N ASP A 121 4.24 -3.45 -36.25
CA ASP A 121 3.69 -4.80 -35.99
C ASP A 121 2.18 -4.84 -35.72
N VAL A 122 1.50 -3.70 -35.85
CA VAL A 122 0.04 -3.63 -35.68
C VAL A 122 -0.61 -3.68 -37.05
N ALA A 123 -1.25 -4.82 -37.37
CA ALA A 123 -2.05 -4.95 -38.58
C ALA A 123 -3.08 -3.80 -38.66
N GLU A 124 -3.32 -3.28 -39.88
CA GLU A 124 -4.41 -2.32 -40.11
C GLU A 124 -5.73 -2.89 -39.53
N GLY A 125 -6.16 -2.35 -38.38
CA GLY A 125 -7.35 -2.79 -37.66
C GLY A 125 -7.13 -3.32 -36.24
N GLU A 126 -5.89 -3.44 -35.75
CA GLU A 126 -5.59 -3.97 -34.41
C GLU A 126 -4.91 -2.94 -33.50
N ALA A 127 -5.31 -1.67 -33.56
CA ALA A 127 -4.93 -0.76 -32.48
C ALA A 127 -5.53 -1.32 -31.17
N GLU A 128 -4.68 -1.87 -30.29
CA GLU A 128 -5.00 -2.23 -28.90
C GLU A 128 -5.33 -0.97 -28.05
N ASP A 129 -6.02 -0.01 -28.65
CA ASP A 129 -6.41 1.31 -28.11
C ASP A 129 -7.91 1.53 -28.35
N ASP A 130 -8.68 0.43 -28.46
CA ASP A 130 -10.13 0.42 -28.68
C ASP A 130 -10.88 -0.11 -27.44
N GLU A 131 -10.33 0.14 -26.26
CA GLU A 131 -11.17 0.19 -25.08
C GLU A 131 -11.93 1.51 -25.13
N ASN A 132 -13.23 1.47 -24.87
CA ASN A 132 -14.15 2.61 -24.86
C ASN A 132 -13.85 3.54 -23.66
N ALA A 133 -12.60 3.97 -23.53
CA ALA A 133 -12.06 4.68 -22.40
C ALA A 133 -12.70 6.07 -22.32
N GLY A 134 -13.47 6.29 -21.24
CA GLY A 134 -14.14 7.56 -20.98
C GLY A 134 -15.60 7.64 -21.44
N TYR A 135 -16.16 6.57 -21.99
CA TYR A 135 -17.56 6.48 -22.35
C TYR A 135 -18.31 5.58 -21.37
N VAL A 136 -19.50 5.99 -20.95
CA VAL A 136 -20.30 5.25 -19.96
C VAL A 136 -21.19 4.23 -20.66
N GLU A 137 -21.75 4.60 -21.81
CA GLU A 137 -22.57 3.74 -22.66
C GLU A 137 -21.97 3.65 -24.08
N GLU A 138 -22.25 2.55 -24.78
CA GLU A 138 -21.84 2.38 -26.19
C GLU A 138 -22.38 3.51 -27.09
N THR A 139 -23.54 4.07 -26.73
CA THR A 139 -24.16 5.19 -27.44
C THR A 139 -23.39 6.50 -27.28
N ASP A 140 -22.61 6.66 -26.21
CA ASP A 140 -21.82 7.87 -25.98
C ASP A 140 -20.65 7.99 -26.97
N GLY A 141 -20.17 6.85 -27.50
CA GLY A 141 -19.14 6.78 -28.54
C GLY A 141 -19.63 7.06 -29.96
N LEU A 142 -20.95 7.19 -30.17
CA LEU A 142 -21.51 7.39 -31.52
C LEU A 142 -21.24 8.82 -32.02
N SER A 143 -20.41 8.95 -33.06
CA SER A 143 -20.14 10.25 -33.66
C SER A 143 -21.31 10.74 -34.52
N ASN A 144 -21.43 12.06 -34.68
CA ASN A 144 -22.39 12.66 -35.61
C ASN A 144 -22.24 12.16 -37.06
N ARG A 145 -21.02 11.74 -37.44
CA ARG A 145 -20.75 11.16 -38.76
C ARG A 145 -21.39 9.77 -38.89
N ASP A 146 -21.38 8.99 -37.82
CA ASP A 146 -21.93 7.64 -37.81
C ASP A 146 -23.46 7.68 -37.75
N ASN A 147 -24.04 8.62 -37.00
CA ASN A 147 -25.48 8.91 -37.04
C ASN A 147 -25.95 9.30 -38.45
N LYS A 148 -25.14 10.07 -39.19
CA LYS A 148 -25.49 10.51 -40.55
C LYS A 148 -25.49 9.35 -41.56
N LYS A 149 -24.60 8.37 -41.40
CA LYS A 149 -24.56 7.16 -42.26
C LYS A 149 -25.78 6.24 -42.05
N GLN A 150 -26.43 6.30 -40.89
CA GLN A 150 -27.64 5.50 -40.61
C GLN A 150 -28.91 6.11 -41.22
N LEU A 151 -28.86 7.37 -41.65
CA LEU A 151 -29.98 8.11 -42.25
C LEU A 151 -30.00 8.07 -43.78
N GLU A 152 -28.98 7.48 -44.41
CA GLU A 152 -28.87 7.22 -45.85
C GLU A 152 -29.37 5.80 -46.19
#